data_AF-A0A2W0HZG2-F1
#
_entry.id   AF-A0A2W0HZG2-F1
#
_cell.length_a   1.000
_cell.length_b   1.000
_cell.length_c   1.000
_cell.angle_alpha   90.00
_cell.angle_beta   90.00
_cell.angle_gamma   90.00
#
_symmetry.space_group_name_H-M   'P 1'
#
loop_
_entity.id
_entity.type
_entity.pdbx_description
1 polymer ?
#
loop_
_entity_poly.entity_id
_entity_poly.type
_entity_poly.pdbx_seq_one_letter_code
_entity_poly.pdbx_strand_id
1 'polypeptide(L)'
;MGQRGESFDDMKVYGMPKVAAERDIPAVVVSPVCPETTTWIEELDALHSLIIHAVREYRVDPECIYLTGLSMGGFGTWHLAEKYPYLFAAAAPICGGALHEFGFLDRIHRIAHLPVWTFHGAKDDVVPIERTQILVDRLRQEGGNVEFTVYPEADHDSWTETYDDPRLMDWLFRHRNTEVDLYRKG
;
A
#
# COMPACT_ATOMS: atom_id res chain seq x y z
N MET A 1 -3.40 -2.65 4.76
CA MET A 1 -4.46 -1.71 5.25
C MET A 1 -5.76 -1.95 4.48
N GLY A 2 -6.91 -1.83 5.14
CA GLY A 2 -8.22 -2.17 4.56
C GLY A 2 -9.26 -1.06 4.73
N GLN A 3 -10.54 -1.41 4.83
CA GLN A 3 -11.63 -0.47 5.08
C GLN A 3 -11.68 -0.03 6.57
N ARG A 4 -12.63 0.84 6.91
CA ARG A 4 -13.00 1.17 8.31
C ARG A 4 -13.68 -0.02 8.96
N GLY A 5 -13.64 -0.11 10.29
CA GLY A 5 -14.40 -1.12 11.03
C GLY A 5 -14.29 -0.97 12.55
N GLU A 6 -15.18 -1.64 13.28
CA GLU A 6 -15.20 -1.65 14.75
C GLU A 6 -14.45 -2.84 15.36
N SER A 7 -14.26 -3.93 14.61
CA SER A 7 -13.66 -5.16 15.14
C SER A 7 -12.60 -5.79 14.23
N PHE A 8 -11.68 -6.54 14.83
CA PHE A 8 -10.69 -7.35 14.08
C PHE A 8 -11.35 -8.48 13.27
N ASP A 9 -12.54 -8.94 13.65
CA ASP A 9 -13.24 -10.01 12.94
C ASP A 9 -13.77 -9.53 11.58
N ASP A 10 -14.17 -8.26 11.47
CA ASP A 10 -14.56 -7.64 10.20
C ASP A 10 -13.38 -7.58 9.21
N MET A 11 -12.14 -7.54 9.71
CA MET A 11 -10.93 -7.46 8.89
C MET A 11 -10.38 -8.80 8.42
N LYS A 12 -10.80 -9.93 9.00
CA LYS A 12 -10.36 -11.27 8.58
C LYS A 12 -10.94 -11.70 7.22
N VAL A 13 -11.91 -10.95 6.72
CA VAL A 13 -12.66 -11.30 5.51
C VAL A 13 -11.86 -10.95 4.23
N TYR A 14 -10.95 -9.96 4.29
CA TYR A 14 -10.26 -9.45 3.10
C TYR A 14 -8.77 -9.13 3.34
N GLY A 15 -7.98 -9.16 2.27
CA GLY A 15 -6.59 -8.70 2.27
C GLY A 15 -5.60 -9.57 3.05
N MET A 16 -4.49 -8.95 3.49
CA MET A 16 -3.40 -9.66 4.18
C MET A 16 -3.77 -10.42 5.45
N PRO A 17 -4.72 -9.99 6.31
CA PRO A 17 -5.19 -10.81 7.43
C PRO A 17 -5.69 -12.19 7.00
N LYS A 18 -6.47 -12.24 5.91
CA LYS A 18 -6.97 -13.49 5.34
C LYS A 18 -5.82 -14.36 4.84
N VAL A 19 -4.91 -13.77 4.05
CA VAL A 19 -3.73 -14.48 3.52
C VAL A 19 -2.89 -15.06 4.65
N ALA A 20 -2.63 -14.30 5.71
CA ALA A 20 -1.83 -14.73 6.86
C ALA A 20 -2.53 -15.79 7.73
N ALA A 21 -3.87 -15.90 7.66
CA ALA A 21 -4.61 -16.97 8.33
C ALA A 21 -4.59 -18.28 7.55
N GLU A 22 -4.41 -18.22 6.23
CA GLU A 22 -4.46 -19.38 5.32
C GLU A 22 -3.07 -19.87 4.88
N ARG A 23 -2.04 -19.02 4.98
CA ARG A 23 -0.69 -19.28 4.47
C ARG A 23 0.35 -18.88 5.51
N ASP A 24 1.43 -19.64 5.59
CA ASP A 24 2.61 -19.26 6.36
C ASP A 24 3.39 -18.19 5.60
N ILE A 25 3.58 -17.03 6.25
CA ILE A 25 4.27 -15.88 5.66
C ILE A 25 5.53 -15.65 6.52
N PRO A 26 6.74 -15.69 5.94
CA PRO A 26 7.98 -15.47 6.68
C PRO A 26 8.22 -13.98 7.02
N ALA A 27 7.19 -13.30 7.51
CA ALA A 27 7.20 -11.89 7.87
C ALA A 27 6.20 -11.59 9.00
N VAL A 28 6.43 -10.50 9.72
CA VAL A 28 5.44 -9.96 10.65
C VAL A 28 4.38 -9.19 9.85
N VAL A 29 3.13 -9.65 9.91
CA VAL A 29 2.01 -8.98 9.24
C VAL A 29 1.27 -8.07 10.23
N VAL A 30 1.33 -6.76 9.98
CA VAL A 30 0.59 -5.76 10.77
C VAL A 30 -0.61 -5.27 9.98
N SER A 31 -1.81 -5.49 10.53
CA SER A 31 -3.08 -5.11 9.89
C SER A 31 -3.91 -4.21 10.81
N PRO A 32 -3.70 -2.89 10.76
CA PRO A 32 -4.43 -1.96 11.61
C PRO A 32 -5.88 -1.77 11.15
N VAL A 33 -6.75 -1.44 12.10
CA VAL A 33 -8.15 -1.04 11.88
C VAL A 33 -8.22 0.49 11.85
N CYS A 34 -8.85 1.07 10.82
CA CYS A 34 -9.07 2.51 10.75
C CYS A 34 -10.32 2.88 11.56
N PRO A 35 -10.25 3.88 12.47
CA PRO A 35 -11.44 4.37 13.17
C PRO A 35 -12.52 4.85 12.20
N GLU A 36 -13.78 4.57 12.49
CA GLU A 36 -14.91 4.91 11.61
C GLU A 36 -15.02 6.41 11.28
N THR A 37 -14.55 7.25 12.19
CA THR A 37 -14.60 8.72 12.09
C THR A 37 -13.47 9.31 11.25
N THR A 38 -12.55 8.50 10.72
CA THR A 38 -11.30 8.96 10.07
C THR A 38 -11.02 8.19 8.78
N THR A 39 -9.99 8.58 8.05
CA THR A 39 -9.47 7.85 6.89
C THR A 39 -7.99 7.52 7.09
N TRP A 40 -7.46 6.58 6.31
CA TRP A 40 -6.00 6.31 6.35
C TRP A 40 -5.14 7.51 5.99
N ILE A 41 -5.66 8.45 5.18
CA ILE A 41 -4.95 9.68 4.82
C ILE A 41 -4.84 10.62 6.02
N GLU A 42 -5.84 10.63 6.90
CA GLU A 42 -5.80 11.40 8.15
C GLU A 42 -4.91 10.72 9.20
N GLU A 43 -4.82 9.39 9.18
CA GLU A 43 -4.10 8.59 10.18
C GLU A 43 -2.64 8.22 9.80
N LEU A 44 -2.04 8.91 8.82
CA LEU A 44 -0.69 8.54 8.33
C LEU A 44 0.40 8.60 9.42
N ASP A 45 0.33 9.56 10.35
CA ASP A 45 1.32 9.65 11.45
C ASP A 45 1.09 8.57 12.53
N ALA A 46 -0.17 8.14 12.72
CA ALA A 46 -0.50 7.03 13.60
C ALA A 46 -0.03 5.69 13.00
N LEU A 47 -0.26 5.48 11.70
CA LEU A 47 0.27 4.33 10.95
C LEU A 47 1.80 4.27 11.03
N HIS A 48 2.47 5.40 10.82
CA HIS A 48 3.92 5.50 10.96
C HIS A 48 4.38 5.09 12.36
N SER A 49 3.75 5.63 13.40
CA SER A 49 4.07 5.29 14.79
C SER A 49 3.88 3.80 15.10
N LEU A 50 2.83 3.18 14.55
CA LEU A 50 2.59 1.74 14.66
C LEU A 50 3.69 0.92 13.97
N ILE A 51 4.13 1.33 12.78
CA ILE A 51 5.23 0.66 12.06
C ILE A 51 6.51 0.74 12.91
N ILE A 52 6.85 1.92 13.44
CA ILE A 52 8.04 2.07 14.29
C ILE A 52 7.95 1.22 15.56
N HIS A 53 6.77 1.15 16.16
CA HIS A 53 6.55 0.27 17.32
C HIS A 53 6.76 -1.20 16.95
N ALA A 54 6.16 -1.67 15.85
CA ALA A 54 6.32 -3.05 15.38
C ALA A 54 7.77 -3.39 15.03
N VAL A 55 8.50 -2.47 14.39
CA VAL A 55 9.92 -2.66 14.05
C VAL A 55 10.75 -2.89 15.31
N ARG A 56 10.51 -2.11 16.36
CA ARG A 56 11.23 -2.20 17.64
C ARG A 56 10.85 -3.45 18.43
N GLU A 57 9.56 -3.73 18.53
CA GLU A 57 9.03 -4.81 19.36
C GLU A 57 9.37 -6.19 18.78
N TYR A 58 9.12 -6.38 17.49
CA TYR A 58 9.30 -7.66 16.82
C TYR A 58 10.69 -7.85 16.19
N ARG A 59 11.59 -6.88 16.35
CA ARG A 59 12.96 -6.90 15.81
C ARG A 59 13.01 -7.24 14.32
N VAL A 60 12.11 -6.62 13.55
CA VAL A 60 12.06 -6.82 12.09
C VAL A 60 13.26 -6.14 11.44
N ASP A 61 13.68 -6.67 10.29
CA ASP A 61 14.71 -6.03 9.46
C ASP A 61 14.16 -4.72 8.87
N PRO A 62 14.71 -3.54 9.22
CA PRO A 62 14.20 -2.27 8.73
C PRO A 62 14.37 -2.11 7.22
N GLU A 63 15.30 -2.84 6.58
CA GLU A 63 15.45 -2.81 5.12
C GLU A 63 14.34 -3.58 4.39
N CYS A 64 13.49 -4.33 5.11
CA CYS A 64 12.46 -5.22 4.56
C CYS A 64 11.05 -4.84 5.04
N ILE A 65 10.73 -3.54 5.05
CA ILE A 65 9.38 -3.05 5.38
C ILE A 65 8.59 -2.89 4.08
N TYR A 66 7.46 -3.59 3.98
CA TYR A 66 6.60 -3.59 2.79
C TYR A 66 5.25 -2.97 3.07
N LEU A 67 4.67 -2.27 2.09
CA LEU A 67 3.39 -1.59 2.24
C LEU A 67 2.37 -2.09 1.23
N THR A 68 1.16 -2.43 1.69
CA THR A 68 0.05 -2.78 0.80
C THR A 68 -1.30 -2.43 1.42
N GLY A 69 -2.27 -2.16 0.57
CA GLY A 69 -3.63 -1.86 0.97
C GLY A 69 -4.57 -1.76 -0.22
N LEU A 70 -5.85 -1.98 0.07
CA LEU A 70 -6.93 -2.02 -0.91
C LEU A 70 -7.91 -0.87 -0.73
N SER A 71 -8.49 -0.34 -1.81
CA SER A 71 -9.51 0.73 -1.77
C SER A 71 -9.04 1.93 -0.94
N MET A 72 -9.71 2.29 0.17
CA MET A 72 -9.23 3.31 1.12
C MET A 72 -7.78 3.06 1.58
N GLY A 73 -7.39 1.80 1.78
CA GLY A 73 -6.02 1.39 2.08
C GLY A 73 -5.06 1.52 0.89
N GLY A 74 -5.55 1.47 -0.34
CA GLY A 74 -4.79 1.79 -1.55
C GLY A 74 -4.44 3.29 -1.60
N PHE A 75 -5.40 4.16 -1.27
CA PHE A 75 -5.11 5.58 -1.04
C PHE A 75 -4.09 5.78 0.10
N GLY A 76 -4.31 5.14 1.25
CA GLY A 76 -3.38 5.19 2.37
C GLY A 76 -1.98 4.71 2.00
N THR A 77 -1.85 3.71 1.13
CA THR A 77 -0.56 3.19 0.64
C THR A 77 0.20 4.24 -0.15
N TRP A 78 -0.44 4.89 -1.11
CA TRP A 78 0.18 5.97 -1.89
C TRP A 78 0.62 7.15 -1.01
N HIS A 79 -0.26 7.60 -0.11
CA HIS A 79 0.02 8.75 0.75
C HIS A 79 1.06 8.46 1.83
N LEU A 80 1.07 7.27 2.41
CA LEU A 80 2.07 6.91 3.41
C LEU A 80 3.46 6.76 2.79
N ALA A 81 3.54 6.14 1.60
CA ALA A 81 4.78 6.08 0.84
C ALA A 81 5.29 7.48 0.47
N GLU A 82 4.43 8.39 0.01
CA GLU A 82 4.84 9.76 -0.33
C GLU A 82 5.31 10.55 0.89
N LYS A 83 4.62 10.41 2.04
CA LYS A 83 4.95 11.13 3.27
C LYS A 83 6.24 10.62 3.91
N TYR A 84 6.52 9.31 3.80
CA TYR A 84 7.71 8.64 4.34
C TYR A 84 8.46 7.87 3.24
N PRO A 85 9.08 8.57 2.28
CA PRO A 85 9.57 7.98 1.02
C PRO A 85 10.74 7.01 1.17
N TYR A 86 11.42 7.00 2.32
CA TYR A 86 12.54 6.11 2.61
C TYR A 86 12.19 5.05 3.66
N LEU A 87 10.92 4.86 3.99
CA LEU A 87 10.50 3.87 4.99
C LEU A 87 10.35 2.46 4.40
N PHE A 88 9.96 2.35 3.13
CA PHE A 88 9.54 1.08 2.53
C PHE A 88 10.54 0.56 1.51
N ALA A 89 10.64 -0.76 1.43
CA ALA A 89 11.38 -1.48 0.38
C ALA A 89 10.56 -1.64 -0.90
N ALA A 90 9.25 -1.79 -0.78
CA ALA A 90 8.33 -1.82 -1.89
C ALA A 90 6.90 -1.50 -1.42
N ALA A 91 6.08 -0.99 -2.35
CA ALA A 91 4.67 -0.72 -2.10
C ALA A 91 3.76 -1.36 -3.16
N ALA A 92 2.61 -1.90 -2.71
CA ALA A 92 1.60 -2.51 -3.55
C ALA A 92 0.19 -1.94 -3.26
N PRO A 93 -0.13 -0.73 -3.77
CA PRO A 93 -1.46 -0.15 -3.67
C PRO A 93 -2.44 -0.83 -4.63
N ILE A 94 -3.63 -1.18 -4.15
CA ILE A 94 -4.68 -1.88 -4.91
C ILE A 94 -5.95 -1.02 -4.93
N CYS A 95 -6.55 -0.82 -6.11
CA CYS A 95 -7.77 -0.05 -6.36
C CYS A 95 -7.90 1.26 -5.57
N GLY A 96 -6.79 2.00 -5.49
CA GLY A 96 -6.71 3.27 -4.78
C GLY A 96 -6.53 4.47 -5.72
N GLY A 97 -5.98 5.54 -5.15
CA GLY A 97 -5.60 6.74 -5.88
C GLY A 97 -4.91 7.73 -4.96
N ALA A 98 -4.90 9.00 -5.35
CA ALA A 98 -4.44 10.08 -4.49
C ALA A 98 -5.40 11.28 -4.55
N LEU A 99 -5.29 12.15 -3.54
CA LEU A 99 -6.03 13.40 -3.51
C LEU A 99 -5.25 14.45 -4.29
N HIS A 100 -5.51 14.55 -5.60
CA HIS A 100 -4.76 15.44 -6.49
C HIS A 100 -4.90 16.92 -6.11
N GLU A 101 -6.06 17.32 -5.57
CA GLU A 101 -6.31 18.71 -5.13
C GLU A 101 -5.35 19.20 -4.04
N PHE A 102 -4.65 18.30 -3.33
CA PHE A 102 -3.66 18.64 -2.33
C PHE A 102 -2.22 18.54 -2.85
N GLY A 103 -2.01 18.64 -4.17
CA GLY A 103 -0.68 18.70 -4.78
C GLY A 103 0.09 17.38 -4.78
N PHE A 104 -0.60 16.24 -4.64
CA PHE A 104 0.07 14.93 -4.60
C PHE A 104 0.87 14.65 -5.88
N LEU A 105 0.32 15.01 -7.06
CA LEU A 105 1.00 14.78 -8.34
C LEU A 105 2.32 15.55 -8.45
N ASP A 106 2.42 16.73 -7.83
CA ASP A 106 3.66 17.51 -7.82
C ASP A 106 4.73 16.90 -6.91
N ARG A 107 4.31 16.09 -5.93
CA ARG A 107 5.19 15.46 -4.93
C ARG A 107 5.49 14.00 -5.20
N ILE A 108 4.87 13.37 -6.21
CA ILE A 108 5.06 11.95 -6.51
C ILE A 108 6.51 11.59 -6.88
N HIS A 109 7.30 12.57 -7.35
CA HIS A 109 8.74 12.39 -7.57
C HIS A 109 9.51 11.95 -6.32
N ARG A 110 8.98 12.23 -5.11
CA ARG A 110 9.57 11.81 -3.82
C ARG A 110 9.66 10.30 -3.67
N ILE A 111 8.84 9.54 -4.39
CA ILE A 111 8.83 8.08 -4.37
C ILE A 111 9.33 7.47 -5.69
N ALA A 112 10.00 8.24 -6.55
CA ALA A 112 10.52 7.72 -7.83
C ALA A 112 11.51 6.56 -7.65
N HIS A 113 12.27 6.54 -6.56
CA HIS A 113 13.19 5.44 -6.24
C HIS A 113 12.50 4.20 -5.66
N LEU A 114 11.27 4.33 -5.15
CA LEU A 114 10.54 3.23 -4.51
C LEU A 114 9.96 2.28 -5.57
N PRO A 115 10.25 0.97 -5.51
CA PRO A 115 9.53 -0.01 -6.31
C PRO A 115 8.03 -0.03 -5.96
N VAL A 116 7.18 0.19 -6.97
CA VAL A 116 5.72 0.14 -6.81
C VAL A 116 5.12 -0.87 -7.79
N TRP A 117 4.26 -1.77 -7.30
CA TRP A 117 3.42 -2.60 -8.15
C TRP A 117 1.96 -2.37 -7.79
N THR A 118 1.24 -1.64 -8.63
CA THR A 118 -0.15 -1.28 -8.38
C THR A 118 -1.12 -2.10 -9.23
N PHE A 119 -2.34 -2.25 -8.72
CA PHE A 119 -3.37 -3.15 -9.27
C PHE A 119 -4.73 -2.44 -9.30
N HIS A 120 -5.54 -2.69 -10.33
CA HIS A 120 -6.89 -2.14 -10.45
C HIS A 120 -7.80 -3.02 -11.31
N GLY A 121 -9.10 -3.01 -11.04
CA GLY A 121 -10.11 -3.58 -11.93
C GLY A 121 -10.48 -2.59 -13.04
N ALA A 122 -10.60 -3.05 -14.28
CA ALA A 122 -10.99 -2.18 -15.40
C ALA A 122 -12.46 -1.76 -15.35
N LYS A 123 -13.28 -2.47 -14.58
CA LYS A 123 -14.72 -2.22 -14.41
C LYS A 123 -15.06 -1.69 -13.02
N ASP A 124 -14.07 -1.18 -12.27
CA ASP A 124 -14.28 -0.60 -10.94
C ASP A 124 -15.28 0.56 -11.00
N ASP A 125 -16.42 0.37 -10.34
CA ASP A 125 -17.54 1.31 -10.29
C ASP A 125 -17.53 2.19 -9.02
N VAL A 126 -16.58 1.96 -8.11
CA VAL A 126 -16.43 2.69 -6.84
C VAL A 126 -15.26 3.68 -6.93
N VAL A 127 -14.10 3.19 -7.38
CA VAL A 127 -12.88 3.99 -7.61
C VAL A 127 -12.53 3.88 -9.09
N PRO A 128 -12.78 4.91 -9.91
CA PRO A 128 -12.45 4.82 -11.33
C PRO A 128 -10.96 4.56 -11.55
N ILE A 129 -10.63 3.64 -12.47
CA ILE A 129 -9.25 3.22 -12.77
C ILE A 129 -8.32 4.39 -13.12
N GLU A 130 -8.87 5.48 -13.67
CA GLU A 130 -8.15 6.71 -13.99
C GLU A 130 -7.42 7.29 -12.77
N ARG A 131 -7.95 7.05 -11.56
CA ARG A 131 -7.33 7.45 -10.28
C ARG A 131 -5.98 6.79 -10.04
N THR A 132 -5.81 5.54 -10.47
CA THR A 132 -4.51 4.85 -10.41
C THR A 132 -3.68 5.14 -11.66
N GLN A 133 -4.30 5.15 -12.85
CA GLN A 133 -3.59 5.38 -14.12
C GLN A 133 -2.81 6.70 -14.12
N ILE A 134 -3.41 7.80 -13.64
CA ILE A 134 -2.73 9.11 -13.58
C ILE A 134 -1.48 9.10 -12.68
N LEU A 135 -1.48 8.30 -11.60
CA LEU A 135 -0.33 8.16 -10.72
C LEU A 135 0.77 7.35 -11.38
N VAL A 136 0.41 6.26 -12.06
CA VAL A 136 1.34 5.43 -12.83
C VAL A 136 2.01 6.26 -13.92
N ASP A 137 1.23 7.02 -14.69
CA ASP A 137 1.75 7.84 -15.78
C ASP A 137 2.69 8.92 -15.25
N ARG A 138 2.31 9.61 -14.16
CA ARG A 138 3.17 10.63 -13.58
C ARG A 138 4.44 10.04 -12.98
N LEU A 139 4.36 8.94 -12.25
CA LEU A 139 5.54 8.29 -11.66
C LEU A 139 6.51 7.80 -12.73
N ARG A 140 6.00 7.28 -13.86
CA ARG A 140 6.82 6.93 -15.04
C ARG A 140 7.50 8.14 -15.65
N GLN A 141 6.81 9.29 -15.74
CA GLN A 141 7.41 10.55 -16.24
C GLN A 141 8.55 11.05 -15.35
N GLU A 142 8.48 10.82 -14.04
CA GLU A 142 9.56 11.12 -13.08
C GLU A 142 10.68 10.06 -13.09
N GLY A 143 10.62 9.07 -14.00
CA GLY A 143 11.61 7.98 -14.09
C GLY A 143 11.45 6.89 -13.04
N GLY A 144 10.29 6.80 -12.39
CA GLY A 144 10.04 5.88 -11.29
C GLY A 144 9.81 4.42 -11.71
N ASN A 145 10.09 3.50 -10.79
CA ASN A 145 9.92 2.06 -10.98
C ASN A 145 8.49 1.63 -10.61
N VAL A 146 7.58 1.67 -11.58
CA VAL A 146 6.17 1.29 -11.38
C VAL A 146 5.64 0.25 -12.38
N GLU A 147 5.19 -0.88 -11.82
CA GLU A 147 4.44 -1.93 -12.49
C GLU A 147 2.94 -1.67 -12.29
N PHE A 148 2.12 -1.85 -13.33
CA PHE A 148 0.66 -1.66 -13.26
C PHE A 148 -0.07 -2.84 -13.88
N THR A 149 -0.78 -3.60 -13.04
CA THR A 149 -1.65 -4.69 -13.47
C THR A 149 -3.10 -4.20 -13.51
N VAL A 150 -3.75 -4.40 -14.65
CA VAL A 150 -5.19 -4.14 -14.81
C VAL A 150 -5.91 -5.45 -15.04
N TYR A 151 -6.88 -5.76 -14.20
CA TYR A 151 -7.75 -6.93 -14.36
C TYR A 151 -8.93 -6.55 -15.25
N PRO A 152 -9.02 -7.04 -16.50
CA PRO A 152 -9.99 -6.52 -17.49
C PRO A 152 -11.45 -6.71 -17.08
N GLU A 153 -11.73 -7.75 -16.30
CA GLU A 153 -13.08 -8.14 -15.92
C GLU A 153 -13.44 -7.82 -14.46
N ALA A 154 -12.45 -7.46 -13.64
CA ALA A 154 -12.69 -7.16 -12.23
C ALA A 154 -13.39 -5.80 -12.06
N ASP A 155 -14.32 -5.78 -11.11
CA ASP A 155 -14.97 -4.59 -10.58
C ASP A 155 -14.10 -3.97 -9.46
N HIS A 156 -14.71 -3.46 -8.39
CA HIS A 156 -13.98 -2.91 -7.27
C HIS A 156 -13.09 -3.94 -6.56
N ASP A 157 -13.50 -5.21 -6.49
CA ASP A 157 -12.68 -6.28 -5.90
C ASP A 157 -11.61 -6.75 -6.89
N SER A 158 -10.54 -5.97 -6.95
CA SER A 158 -9.28 -6.37 -7.59
C SER A 158 -8.25 -6.93 -6.61
N TRP A 159 -8.57 -6.96 -5.31
CA TRP A 159 -7.65 -7.40 -4.27
C TRP A 159 -7.67 -8.90 -4.06
N THR A 160 -8.80 -9.57 -4.25
CA THR A 160 -8.89 -11.03 -4.08
C THR A 160 -7.93 -11.73 -5.02
N GLU A 161 -7.99 -11.44 -6.33
CA GLU A 161 -7.06 -12.00 -7.32
C GLU A 161 -5.60 -11.60 -7.02
N THR A 162 -5.36 -10.35 -6.63
CA THR A 162 -4.02 -9.83 -6.33
C THR A 162 -3.36 -10.51 -5.13
N TYR A 163 -4.09 -10.72 -4.04
CA TYR A 163 -3.55 -11.36 -2.83
C TYR A 163 -3.48 -12.88 -2.94
N ASP A 164 -4.30 -13.49 -3.79
CA ASP A 164 -4.21 -14.93 -4.06
C ASP A 164 -2.98 -15.29 -4.91
N ASP A 165 -2.50 -14.35 -5.74
CA ASP A 165 -1.33 -14.52 -6.58
C ASP A 165 -0.02 -14.57 -5.77
N PRO A 166 0.69 -15.72 -5.71
CA PRO A 166 1.94 -15.83 -4.96
C PRO A 166 3.04 -14.90 -5.49
N ARG A 167 2.96 -14.46 -6.76
CA ARG A 167 3.93 -13.54 -7.35
C ARG A 167 3.98 -12.20 -6.62
N LEU A 168 2.90 -11.77 -5.96
CA LEU A 168 2.91 -10.55 -5.17
C LEU A 168 3.89 -10.67 -3.99
N MET A 169 3.84 -11.77 -3.24
CA MET A 169 4.73 -11.98 -2.10
C MET A 169 6.18 -12.16 -2.56
N ASP A 170 6.41 -12.95 -3.61
CA ASP A 170 7.74 -13.12 -4.20
C ASP A 170 8.32 -11.78 -4.68
N TRP A 171 7.48 -10.93 -5.28
CA TRP A 171 7.87 -9.60 -5.74
C TRP A 171 8.15 -8.65 -4.58
N LEU A 172 7.40 -8.69 -3.49
CA LEU A 172 7.70 -7.87 -2.30
C LEU A 172 9.05 -8.30 -1.70
N PHE A 173 9.24 -9.59 -1.42
CA PHE A 173 10.39 -10.10 -0.68
C PHE A 173 11.72 -10.05 -1.43
N ARG A 174 11.72 -9.82 -2.75
CA ARG A 174 12.96 -9.60 -3.50
C ARG A 174 13.54 -8.19 -3.32
N HIS A 175 12.74 -7.24 -2.84
CA HIS A 175 13.18 -5.85 -2.66
C HIS A 175 13.73 -5.62 -1.25
N ARG A 176 14.77 -4.78 -1.17
CA ARG A 176 15.36 -4.27 0.07
C ARG A 176 15.63 -2.78 -0.07
N ASN A 177 15.41 -2.02 1.01
CA ASN A 177 15.75 -0.60 1.08
C ASN A 177 17.01 -0.38 1.90
N THR A 178 18.16 -0.31 1.24
CA THR A 178 19.46 -0.02 1.90
C THR A 178 19.61 1.44 2.31
N GLU A 179 18.68 2.31 1.90
CA GLU A 179 18.61 3.73 2.29
C GLU A 179 17.50 3.98 3.31
N VAL A 180 17.10 2.94 4.07
CA VAL A 180 15.97 3.05 5.00
C VAL A 180 16.19 4.17 6.02
N ASP A 181 15.20 5.07 6.08
CA ASP A 181 15.10 6.08 7.11
C ASP A 181 13.72 6.02 7.75
N LEU A 182 13.72 5.55 9.00
CA LEU A 182 12.51 5.34 9.77
C LEU A 182 11.79 6.64 10.15
N TYR A 183 12.40 7.81 10.04
CA TYR A 183 11.83 9.07 10.55
C TYR A 183 11.78 10.21 9.52
N ARG A 184 12.44 10.06 8.36
CA ARG A 184 12.46 11.08 7.30
C ARG A 184 11.09 11.28 6.67
N LYS A 185 10.60 12.52 6.79
CA LYS A 185 9.41 13.01 6.08
C LYS A 185 9.80 13.61 4.72
N GLY A 186 8.91 13.48 3.74
CA GLY A 186 9.06 14.03 2.39
C GLY A 186 8.79 15.52 2.29
#